data_AF-A0A5T4YFP3-F1
#
_entry.id   AF-A0A5T4YFP3-F1
#
_cell.length_a   1.000
_cell.length_b   1.000
_cell.length_c   1.000
_cell.angle_alpha   90.00
_cell.angle_beta   90.00
_cell.angle_gamma   90.00
#
_symmetry.space_group_name_H-M   'P 1'
#
loop_
_entity.id
_entity.type
_entity.pdbx_description
1 polymer ?
#
loop_
_entity_poly.entity_id
_entity_poly.type
_entity_poly.pdbx_seq_one_letter_code
_entity_poly.pdbx_strand_id
1 'polypeptide(L)'
;MRKLSPISTIAFLLFILFVTLFIILPDKNHTFIKLTPSVNHQILLVALFFINIIISIFMFMSFIINKKDNSVFLLGLSFFSGLVYFTETIFIIQKTANEFTEIQTNSERIAVFYFFRQLNFVLLLSLAVYISNNKPDLKNAFKDNITLILGIVTTISLPLITYYVCNSQYYLFLKNNLLIKNELEWEIVCIKSVIALWSLLLLSVTLRKVKLEHKFYTYISLLCFTSILCNIILLTFNEAKYPVWFISRGIEVMMKVFIVSLMMFESLKNLRRSNIMAFNDELTNLHNRRYFFKEYHSLLEDNNIKQICIIIIDIDHF
;
A
#
# COMPACT_ATOMS: atom_id res chain seq x y z
N MET A 1 -8.59 -21.52 25.46
CA MET A 1 -8.23 -20.08 25.44
C MET A 1 -6.75 -19.96 25.10
N ARG A 2 -6.38 -19.58 23.86
CA ARG A 2 -4.97 -19.40 23.48
C ARG A 2 -4.52 -17.99 23.87
N LYS A 3 -3.42 -17.89 24.64
CA LYS A 3 -2.82 -16.62 25.08
C LYS A 3 -2.54 -15.74 23.86
N LEU A 4 -3.09 -14.51 23.84
CA LEU A 4 -2.65 -13.47 22.92
C LEU A 4 -1.14 -13.29 23.11
N SER A 5 -0.38 -13.20 22.01
CA SER A 5 1.04 -12.88 22.10
C SER A 5 1.22 -11.48 22.71
N PRO A 6 2.29 -11.24 23.49
CA PRO A 6 2.52 -9.95 24.14
C PRO A 6 2.61 -8.78 23.14
N ILE A 7 3.00 -9.06 21.89
CA ILE A 7 3.04 -8.08 20.80
C ILE A 7 1.62 -7.69 20.36
N SER A 8 0.69 -8.65 20.34
CA SER A 8 -0.73 -8.40 20.02
C SER A 8 -1.41 -7.59 21.11
N THR A 9 -1.07 -7.81 22.38
CA THR A 9 -1.63 -7.02 23.49
C THR A 9 -1.05 -5.61 23.54
N ILE A 10 0.24 -5.43 23.22
CA ILE A 10 0.85 -4.10 23.10
C ILE A 10 0.24 -3.31 21.93
N ALA A 11 0.02 -3.94 20.77
CA ALA A 11 -0.63 -3.29 19.64
C ALA A 11 -2.10 -2.93 19.93
N PHE A 12 -2.80 -3.79 20.68
CA PHE A 12 -4.18 -3.54 21.14
C PHE A 12 -4.23 -2.42 22.19
N LEU A 13 -3.27 -2.37 23.12
CA LEU A 13 -3.11 -1.28 24.09
C LEU A 13 -2.75 0.05 23.42
N LEU A 14 -1.86 0.02 22.42
CA LEU A 14 -1.57 1.19 21.59
C LEU A 14 -2.83 1.64 20.84
N PHE A 15 -3.58 0.72 20.23
CA PHE A 15 -4.85 1.03 19.57
C PHE A 15 -5.86 1.68 20.52
N ILE A 16 -6.04 1.14 21.72
CA ILE A 16 -6.91 1.73 22.76
C ILE A 16 -6.38 3.10 23.17
N LEU A 17 -5.08 3.24 23.41
CA LEU A 17 -4.43 4.50 23.79
C LEU A 17 -4.57 5.56 22.69
N PHE A 18 -4.51 5.17 21.41
CA PHE A 18 -4.74 6.07 20.29
C PHE A 18 -6.21 6.48 20.16
N VAL A 19 -7.16 5.56 20.39
CA VAL A 19 -8.60 5.86 20.42
C VAL A 19 -8.96 6.76 21.61
N THR A 20 -8.32 6.57 22.77
CA THR A 20 -8.56 7.44 23.94
C THR A 20 -7.92 8.82 23.78
N LEU A 21 -6.71 8.93 23.24
CA LEU A 21 -6.11 10.22 22.84
C LEU A 21 -6.97 10.98 21.82
N PHE A 22 -7.63 10.24 20.90
CA PHE A 22 -8.52 10.77 19.89
C PHE A 22 -9.84 11.34 20.45
N ILE A 23 -10.38 10.74 21.52
CA ILE A 23 -11.58 11.25 22.22
C ILE A 23 -11.24 12.48 23.06
N ILE A 24 -10.00 12.57 23.58
CA ILE A 24 -9.58 13.61 24.52
C ILE A 24 -9.09 14.88 23.82
N LEU A 25 -8.68 14.83 22.54
CA LEU A 25 -8.24 16.03 21.82
C LEU A 25 -9.42 17.01 21.64
N PRO A 26 -9.37 18.21 22.26
CA PRO A 26 -10.47 19.16 22.19
C PRO A 26 -10.61 19.74 20.77
N ASP A 27 -11.85 19.93 20.31
CA ASP A 27 -12.16 20.73 19.12
C ASP A 27 -11.82 22.19 19.43
N LYS A 28 -10.56 22.60 19.17
CA LYS A 28 -10.19 24.01 19.25
C LYS A 28 -10.73 24.73 18.03
N ASN A 29 -11.80 25.49 18.24
CA ASN A 29 -12.37 26.43 17.29
C ASN A 29 -11.40 27.59 17.03
N HIS A 30 -10.49 27.43 16.08
CA HIS A 30 -9.73 28.56 15.57
C HIS A 30 -9.71 28.56 14.04
N THR A 31 -10.44 29.54 13.51
CA THR A 31 -10.50 29.91 12.10
C THR A 31 -9.15 30.46 11.65
N PHE A 32 -8.36 29.65 10.92
CA PHE A 32 -7.20 30.17 10.21
C PHE A 32 -7.15 29.64 8.79
N ILE A 33 -6.98 30.61 7.89
CA ILE A 33 -7.16 30.55 6.45
C ILE A 33 -6.20 29.53 5.84
N LYS A 34 -6.79 28.61 5.07
CA LYS A 34 -6.11 27.64 4.22
C LYS A 34 -5.16 28.35 3.28
N LEU A 35 -3.89 28.03 3.41
CA LEU A 35 -2.92 28.29 2.37
C LEU A 35 -2.39 26.94 1.91
N THR A 36 -2.82 26.57 0.71
CA THR A 36 -2.40 25.37 0.00
C THR A 36 -0.90 25.34 -0.24
N PRO A 37 -0.36 24.13 -0.39
CA PRO A 37 1.04 23.91 -0.19
C PRO A 37 1.81 24.36 -1.43
N SER A 38 2.94 25.02 -1.17
CA SER A 38 3.87 25.53 -2.17
C SER A 38 4.41 24.44 -3.10
N VAL A 39 5.09 24.85 -4.18
CA VAL A 39 5.84 24.00 -5.13
C VAL A 39 6.62 22.85 -4.46
N ASN A 40 7.11 23.04 -3.23
CA ASN A 40 7.84 22.03 -2.45
C ASN A 40 7.01 20.78 -2.11
N HIS A 41 5.69 20.91 -1.96
CA HIS A 41 4.80 19.78 -1.70
C HIS A 41 4.60 18.89 -2.92
N GLN A 42 4.67 19.46 -4.13
CA GLN A 42 4.60 18.70 -5.36
C GLN A 42 5.76 17.71 -5.47
N ILE A 43 6.97 18.09 -5.04
CA ILE A 43 8.16 17.21 -5.04
C ILE A 43 7.89 15.93 -4.23
N LEU A 44 7.27 16.06 -3.05
CA LEU A 44 6.93 14.91 -2.20
C LEU A 44 5.83 14.04 -2.83
N LEU A 45 4.84 14.63 -3.50
CA LEU A 45 3.80 13.88 -4.23
C LEU A 45 4.39 13.11 -5.41
N VAL A 46 5.32 13.72 -6.15
CA VAL A 46 6.05 13.07 -7.25
C VAL A 46 6.93 11.94 -6.72
N ALA A 47 7.62 12.14 -5.60
CA ALA A 47 8.39 11.07 -4.95
C ALA A 47 7.48 9.88 -4.55
N LEU A 48 6.33 10.15 -3.91
CA LEU A 48 5.34 9.13 -3.57
C LEU A 48 4.80 8.41 -4.82
N PHE A 49 4.58 9.12 -5.91
CA PHE A 49 4.16 8.54 -7.18
C PHE A 49 5.16 7.48 -7.68
N PHE A 50 6.44 7.82 -7.78
CA PHE A 50 7.47 6.89 -8.21
C PHE A 50 7.65 5.71 -7.25
N ILE A 51 7.62 5.98 -5.93
CA ILE A 51 7.70 4.92 -4.92
C ILE A 51 6.55 3.92 -5.12
N ASN A 52 5.32 4.38 -5.32
CA ASN A 52 4.18 3.46 -5.51
C ASN A 52 4.27 2.67 -6.82
N ILE A 53 4.80 3.26 -7.91
CA ILE A 53 5.07 2.53 -9.16
C ILE A 53 6.03 1.38 -8.89
N ILE A 54 7.17 1.69 -8.25
CA ILE A 54 8.21 0.70 -7.95
C ILE A 54 7.60 -0.45 -7.12
N ILE A 55 6.86 -0.15 -6.06
CA ILE A 55 6.22 -1.18 -5.24
C ILE A 55 5.28 -2.04 -6.07
N SER A 56 4.41 -1.40 -6.84
CA SER A 56 3.39 -2.08 -7.63
C SER A 56 4.03 -3.09 -8.60
N ILE A 57 5.07 -2.68 -9.31
CA ILE A 57 5.83 -3.55 -10.22
C ILE A 57 6.43 -4.73 -9.46
N PHE A 58 7.10 -4.51 -8.33
CA PHE A 58 7.72 -5.59 -7.57
C PHE A 58 6.70 -6.60 -7.02
N MET A 59 5.51 -6.12 -6.61
CA MET A 59 4.43 -7.00 -6.16
C MET A 59 3.85 -7.81 -7.31
N PHE A 60 3.64 -7.20 -8.49
CA PHE A 60 3.20 -7.93 -9.67
C PHE A 60 4.23 -8.97 -10.13
N MET A 61 5.53 -8.64 -10.11
CA MET A 61 6.59 -9.60 -10.40
C MET A 61 6.58 -10.77 -9.40
N SER A 62 6.46 -10.48 -8.10
CA SER A 62 6.36 -11.52 -7.07
C SER A 62 5.13 -12.40 -7.27
N PHE A 63 4.01 -11.84 -7.71
CA PHE A 63 2.79 -12.59 -8.02
C PHE A 63 2.94 -13.48 -9.27
N ILE A 64 3.54 -12.97 -10.34
CA ILE A 64 3.79 -13.74 -11.57
C ILE A 64 4.63 -14.99 -11.27
N ILE A 65 5.58 -14.86 -10.33
CA ILE A 65 6.53 -15.92 -9.99
C ILE A 65 5.91 -16.91 -9.00
N ASN A 66 5.19 -16.42 -7.99
CA ASN A 66 4.42 -17.27 -7.08
C ASN A 66 2.92 -17.12 -7.35
N LYS A 67 2.43 -17.75 -8.43
CA LYS A 67 1.03 -17.69 -8.92
C LYS A 67 -0.05 -18.13 -7.91
N LYS A 68 0.34 -18.53 -6.70
CA LYS A 68 -0.56 -18.98 -5.63
C LYS A 68 -0.93 -17.85 -4.64
N ASP A 69 -0.15 -16.77 -4.58
CA ASP A 69 -0.35 -15.70 -3.59
C ASP A 69 -1.18 -14.53 -4.15
N ASN A 70 -2.49 -14.76 -4.32
CA ASN A 70 -3.46 -13.74 -4.78
C ASN A 70 -3.49 -12.46 -3.91
N SER A 71 -3.08 -12.56 -2.64
CA SER A 71 -2.96 -11.41 -1.73
C SER A 71 -1.88 -10.41 -2.16
N VAL A 72 -0.78 -10.89 -2.74
CA VAL A 72 0.32 -10.06 -3.24
C VAL A 72 -0.13 -9.24 -4.45
N PHE A 73 -0.98 -9.83 -5.30
CA PHE A 73 -1.57 -9.12 -6.43
C PHE A 73 -2.47 -7.96 -5.97
N LEU A 74 -3.40 -8.21 -5.04
CA LEU A 74 -4.26 -7.16 -4.48
C LEU A 74 -3.45 -6.06 -3.78
N LEU A 75 -2.36 -6.43 -3.11
CA LEU A 75 -1.46 -5.47 -2.51
C LEU A 75 -0.76 -4.63 -3.58
N GLY A 76 -0.30 -5.22 -4.69
CA GLY A 76 0.21 -4.47 -5.84
C GLY A 76 -0.82 -3.53 -6.46
N LEU A 77 -2.08 -3.95 -6.56
CA LEU A 77 -3.21 -3.13 -7.01
C LEU A 77 -3.48 -1.94 -6.08
N SER A 78 -3.31 -2.08 -4.76
CA SER A 78 -3.48 -0.98 -3.80
C SER A 78 -2.51 0.18 -4.06
N PHE A 79 -1.26 -0.12 -4.40
CA PHE A 79 -0.27 0.90 -4.76
C PHE A 79 -0.51 1.46 -6.16
N PHE A 80 -0.95 0.62 -7.09
CA PHE A 80 -1.28 1.02 -8.46
C PHE A 80 -2.45 2.01 -8.51
N SER A 81 -3.55 1.71 -7.80
CA SER A 81 -4.75 2.56 -7.79
C SER A 81 -4.46 3.95 -7.22
N GLY A 82 -3.51 4.06 -6.29
CA GLY A 82 -3.02 5.31 -5.74
C GLY A 82 -2.49 6.28 -6.80
N LEU A 83 -1.95 5.78 -7.91
CA LEU A 83 -1.31 6.60 -8.95
C LEU A 83 -2.26 7.60 -9.60
N VAL A 84 -3.52 7.20 -9.85
CA VAL A 84 -4.54 8.08 -10.44
C VAL A 84 -4.81 9.30 -9.54
N TYR A 85 -4.82 9.11 -8.22
CA TYR A 85 -5.00 10.21 -7.28
C TYR A 85 -3.77 11.14 -7.24
N PHE A 86 -2.56 10.59 -7.37
CA PHE A 86 -1.35 11.40 -7.47
C PHE A 86 -1.31 12.23 -8.75
N THR A 87 -1.68 11.66 -9.91
CA THR A 87 -1.71 12.40 -11.17
C THR A 87 -2.70 13.56 -11.12
N GLU A 88 -3.92 13.32 -10.64
CA GLU A 88 -4.94 14.37 -10.50
C GLU A 88 -4.53 15.47 -9.51
N THR A 89 -3.99 15.09 -8.34
CA THR A 89 -3.53 16.07 -7.35
C THR A 89 -2.35 16.90 -7.86
N ILE A 90 -1.40 16.30 -8.57
CA ILE A 90 -0.28 17.02 -9.19
C ILE A 90 -0.80 17.99 -10.27
N PHE A 91 -1.75 17.57 -11.10
CA PHE A 91 -2.35 18.42 -12.12
C PHE A 91 -3.08 19.63 -11.52
N ILE A 92 -3.86 19.43 -10.45
CA ILE A 92 -4.55 20.53 -9.75
C ILE A 92 -3.54 21.53 -9.18
N ILE A 93 -2.46 21.05 -8.55
CA ILE A 93 -1.40 21.92 -8.00
C ILE A 93 -0.69 22.69 -9.12
N GLN A 94 -0.37 22.06 -10.24
CA GLN A 94 0.25 22.75 -11.38
C GLN A 94 -0.68 23.80 -11.99
N LYS A 95 -1.97 23.49 -12.11
CA LYS A 95 -2.95 24.46 -12.62
C LYS A 95 -3.05 25.68 -11.70
N THR A 96 -3.06 25.48 -10.38
CA THR A 96 -3.08 26.59 -9.41
C THR A 96 -1.83 27.46 -9.44
N ALA A 97 -0.69 26.92 -9.86
CA ALA A 97 0.55 27.68 -9.98
C ALA A 97 0.57 28.58 -11.23
N ASN A 98 -0.13 28.17 -12.29
CA ASN A 98 -0.15 28.87 -13.58
C ASN A 98 -1.31 29.86 -13.72
N GLU A 99 -2.46 29.55 -13.10
CA GLU A 99 -3.66 30.40 -13.11
C GLU A 99 -3.94 30.88 -11.67
N PHE A 100 -3.85 32.19 -11.42
CA PHE A 100 -4.16 32.83 -10.12
C PHE A 100 -5.67 32.76 -9.74
N THR A 101 -6.38 31.71 -10.14
CA THR A 101 -7.81 31.54 -9.86
C THR A 101 -8.03 30.66 -8.62
N GLU A 102 -8.89 31.18 -7.72
CA GLU A 102 -9.46 30.56 -6.53
C GLU A 102 -8.62 29.47 -5.82
N ILE A 103 -7.56 29.91 -5.13
CA ILE A 103 -6.70 29.09 -4.27
C ILE A 103 -7.51 28.23 -3.28
N GLN A 104 -8.64 28.74 -2.80
CA GLN A 104 -9.51 28.09 -1.82
C GLN A 104 -10.29 26.90 -2.40
N THR A 105 -10.91 27.01 -3.58
CA THR A 105 -11.65 25.89 -4.19
C THR A 105 -10.71 24.76 -4.59
N ASN A 106 -9.50 25.08 -5.04
CA ASN A 106 -8.50 24.06 -5.37
C ASN A 106 -7.95 23.32 -4.13
N SER A 107 -7.89 23.98 -2.96
CA SER A 107 -7.49 23.34 -1.70
C SER A 107 -8.45 22.24 -1.26
N GLU A 108 -9.74 22.50 -1.39
CA GLU A 108 -10.79 21.58 -0.98
C GLU A 108 -10.83 20.36 -1.91
N ARG A 109 -10.61 20.57 -3.21
CA ARG A 109 -10.49 19.48 -4.19
C ARG A 109 -9.32 18.56 -3.84
N ILE A 110 -8.16 19.09 -3.45
CA ILE A 110 -7.01 18.29 -3.01
C ILE A 110 -7.37 17.46 -1.77
N ALA A 111 -8.13 18.01 -0.82
CA ALA A 111 -8.58 17.28 0.37
C ALA A 111 -9.54 16.12 0.02
N VAL A 112 -10.47 16.32 -0.92
CA VAL A 112 -11.35 15.25 -1.44
C VAL A 112 -10.52 14.12 -2.07
N PHE A 113 -9.59 14.45 -2.98
CA PHE A 113 -8.72 13.44 -3.60
C PHE A 113 -7.88 12.70 -2.56
N TYR A 114 -7.39 13.41 -1.55
CA TYR A 114 -6.65 12.80 -0.44
C TYR A 114 -7.51 11.78 0.34
N PHE A 115 -8.72 12.17 0.72
CA PHE A 115 -9.64 11.33 1.48
C PHE A 115 -9.94 10.02 0.74
N PHE A 116 -10.36 10.12 -0.52
CA PHE A 116 -10.69 8.94 -1.31
C PHE A 116 -9.49 8.09 -1.68
N ARG A 117 -8.30 8.70 -1.85
CA ARG A 117 -7.05 7.94 -2.01
C ARG A 117 -6.81 7.04 -0.80
N GLN A 118 -6.96 7.57 0.41
CA GLN A 118 -6.79 6.81 1.65
C GLN A 118 -7.86 5.72 1.79
N LEU A 119 -9.12 6.05 1.47
CA LEU A 119 -10.23 5.10 1.50
C LEU A 119 -9.99 3.93 0.53
N ASN A 120 -9.63 4.21 -0.72
CA ASN A 120 -9.38 3.18 -1.74
C ASN A 120 -8.21 2.28 -1.32
N PHE A 121 -7.14 2.88 -0.81
CA PHE A 121 -5.98 2.15 -0.33
C PHE A 121 -6.31 1.20 0.85
N VAL A 122 -7.09 1.67 1.83
CA VAL A 122 -7.54 0.86 2.96
C VAL A 122 -8.45 -0.28 2.51
N LEU A 123 -9.39 -0.04 1.59
CA LEU A 123 -10.28 -1.08 1.07
C LEU A 123 -9.49 -2.19 0.36
N LEU A 124 -8.57 -1.84 -0.52
CA LEU A 124 -7.74 -2.83 -1.24
C LEU A 124 -6.82 -3.61 -0.28
N LEU A 125 -6.21 -2.95 0.69
CA LEU A 125 -5.43 -3.63 1.73
C LEU A 125 -6.29 -4.58 2.56
N SER A 126 -7.52 -4.18 2.90
CA SER A 126 -8.44 -5.04 3.66
C SER A 126 -8.80 -6.32 2.90
N LEU A 127 -8.99 -6.22 1.58
CA LEU A 127 -9.21 -7.37 0.70
C LEU A 127 -7.96 -8.25 0.60
N ALA A 128 -6.76 -7.66 0.49
CA ALA A 128 -5.50 -8.41 0.50
C ALA A 128 -5.30 -9.20 1.80
N VAL A 129 -5.64 -8.59 2.95
CA VAL A 129 -5.60 -9.23 4.28
C VAL A 129 -6.70 -10.28 4.45
N TYR A 130 -7.81 -10.18 3.71
CA TYR A 130 -8.87 -11.19 3.67
C TYR A 130 -8.44 -12.45 2.92
N ILE A 131 -7.95 -12.31 1.68
CA ILE A 131 -7.54 -13.45 0.85
C ILE A 131 -6.36 -14.20 1.47
N SER A 132 -5.37 -13.49 2.00
CA SER A 132 -4.17 -14.11 2.60
C SER A 132 -4.46 -15.05 3.77
N ASN A 133 -5.65 -14.94 4.39
CA ASN A 133 -6.03 -15.75 5.53
C ASN A 133 -6.76 -17.06 5.15
N ASN A 134 -7.19 -17.20 3.89
CA ASN A 134 -7.88 -18.40 3.44
C ASN A 134 -6.86 -19.51 3.19
N LYS A 135 -7.12 -20.71 3.72
CA LYS A 135 -6.37 -21.90 3.32
C LYS A 135 -6.70 -22.21 1.85
N PRO A 136 -5.73 -22.70 1.05
CA PRO A 136 -5.95 -23.05 -0.34
C PRO A 136 -6.80 -24.31 -0.43
N ASP A 137 -8.11 -24.15 -0.25
CA ASP A 137 -9.12 -25.19 -0.45
C ASP A 137 -9.91 -24.89 -1.73
N LEU A 138 -10.29 -25.92 -2.48
CA LEU A 138 -11.09 -25.79 -3.72
C LEU A 138 -12.39 -24.97 -3.54
N LYS A 139 -12.98 -25.03 -2.34
CA LYS A 139 -14.20 -24.27 -1.98
C LYS A 139 -13.93 -22.78 -1.75
N ASN A 140 -12.70 -22.41 -1.42
CA ASN A 140 -12.26 -21.01 -1.23
C ASN A 140 -11.84 -20.37 -2.55
N ALA A 141 -11.42 -21.15 -3.55
CA ALA A 141 -10.99 -20.63 -4.86
C ALA A 141 -12.03 -19.71 -5.54
N PHE A 142 -13.32 -20.05 -5.45
CA PHE A 142 -14.39 -19.19 -5.99
C PHE A 142 -14.51 -17.86 -5.22
N LYS A 143 -14.38 -17.89 -3.89
CA LYS A 143 -14.40 -16.69 -3.04
C LYS A 143 -13.17 -15.82 -3.28
N ASP A 144 -12.01 -16.44 -3.47
CA ASP A 144 -10.76 -15.75 -3.77
C ASP A 144 -10.83 -15.08 -5.16
N ASN A 145 -11.46 -15.73 -6.14
CA ASN A 145 -11.72 -15.12 -7.45
C ASN A 145 -12.72 -13.95 -7.37
N ILE A 146 -13.80 -14.06 -6.59
CA ILE A 146 -14.74 -12.94 -6.38
C ILE A 146 -14.04 -11.76 -5.72
N THR A 147 -13.21 -12.02 -4.70
CA THR A 147 -12.49 -10.95 -3.99
C THR A 147 -11.41 -10.30 -4.86
N LEU A 148 -10.79 -11.04 -5.78
CA LEU A 148 -9.93 -10.47 -6.83
C LEU A 148 -10.71 -9.57 -7.79
N ILE A 149 -11.86 -10.02 -8.29
CA ILE A 149 -12.73 -9.21 -9.17
C ILE A 149 -13.17 -7.94 -8.44
N LEU A 150 -13.57 -8.04 -7.17
CA LEU A 150 -13.91 -6.89 -6.34
C LEU A 150 -12.72 -5.94 -6.18
N GLY A 151 -11.51 -6.46 -6.02
CA GLY A 151 -10.27 -5.67 -6.02
C GLY A 151 -10.08 -4.88 -7.31
N ILE A 152 -10.22 -5.54 -8.48
CA ILE A 152 -10.09 -4.87 -9.78
C ILE A 152 -11.19 -3.81 -9.96
N VAL A 153 -12.44 -4.14 -9.64
CA VAL A 153 -13.56 -3.19 -9.72
C VAL A 153 -13.31 -1.98 -8.83
N THR A 154 -12.86 -2.17 -7.60
CA THR A 154 -12.54 -1.06 -6.68
C THR A 154 -11.39 -0.19 -7.17
N THR A 155 -10.37 -0.76 -7.83
CA THR A 155 -9.29 0.05 -8.43
C THR A 155 -9.78 1.00 -9.51
N ILE A 156 -10.84 0.67 -10.24
CA ILE A 156 -11.35 1.48 -11.37
C ILE A 156 -12.51 2.38 -10.93
N SER A 157 -13.46 1.84 -10.16
CA SER A 157 -14.71 2.54 -9.83
C SER A 157 -14.49 3.73 -8.88
N LEU A 158 -13.66 3.56 -7.85
CA LEU A 158 -13.43 4.62 -6.85
C LEU A 158 -12.76 5.87 -7.44
N PRO A 159 -11.72 5.78 -8.27
CA PRO A 159 -11.18 6.97 -8.95
C PRO A 159 -12.20 7.67 -9.85
N LEU A 160 -13.02 6.91 -10.59
CA LEU A 160 -14.08 7.50 -11.42
C LEU A 160 -15.13 8.23 -10.58
N ILE A 161 -15.56 7.65 -9.45
CA ILE A 161 -16.46 8.30 -8.50
C ILE A 161 -15.83 9.60 -7.99
N THR A 162 -14.53 9.60 -7.66
CA THR A 162 -13.87 10.83 -7.19
C THR A 162 -13.83 11.94 -8.21
N TYR A 163 -13.51 11.60 -9.45
CA TYR A 163 -13.50 12.55 -10.55
C TYR A 163 -14.89 13.16 -10.75
N TYR A 164 -15.93 12.31 -10.73
CA TYR A 164 -17.31 12.77 -10.84
C TYR A 164 -17.74 13.66 -9.66
N VAL A 165 -17.45 13.25 -8.42
CA VAL A 165 -17.75 14.06 -7.22
C VAL A 165 -17.05 15.41 -7.26
N CYS A 166 -15.84 15.48 -7.80
CA CYS A 166 -15.05 16.71 -7.86
C CYS A 166 -15.48 17.67 -8.99
N ASN A 167 -15.99 17.15 -10.12
CA ASN A 167 -16.42 17.96 -11.27
C ASN A 167 -17.92 18.28 -11.30
N SER A 168 -18.74 17.59 -10.52
CA SER A 168 -20.19 17.78 -10.54
C SER A 168 -20.64 18.92 -9.63
N GLN A 169 -21.82 19.49 -9.93
CA GLN A 169 -22.59 20.35 -9.01
C GLN A 169 -22.89 19.65 -7.65
N TYR A 170 -22.63 18.35 -7.55
CA TYR A 170 -22.73 17.57 -6.33
C TYR A 170 -21.68 17.97 -5.28
N TYR A 171 -20.52 18.50 -5.69
CA TYR A 171 -19.57 19.14 -4.77
C TYR A 171 -20.19 20.35 -4.07
N LEU A 172 -20.84 21.22 -4.84
CA LEU A 172 -21.61 22.37 -4.36
C LEU A 172 -22.82 21.94 -3.50
N PHE A 173 -23.49 20.85 -3.86
CA PHE A 173 -24.58 20.27 -3.06
C PHE A 173 -24.09 19.69 -1.73
N LEU A 174 -22.96 18.97 -1.70
CA LEU A 174 -22.31 18.49 -0.47
C LEU A 174 -21.89 19.67 0.42
N LYS A 175 -21.32 20.72 -0.18
CA LYS A 175 -20.96 21.98 0.49
C LYS A 175 -22.18 22.68 1.11
N ASN A 176 -23.34 22.63 0.46
CA ASN A 176 -24.56 23.29 0.94
C ASN A 176 -25.42 22.43 1.89
N ASN A 177 -25.51 21.11 1.71
CA ASN A 177 -26.48 20.25 2.43
C ASN A 177 -25.89 19.40 3.54
N LEU A 178 -24.56 19.19 3.61
CA LEU A 178 -23.93 18.45 4.72
C LEU A 178 -23.46 19.41 5.84
N LEU A 179 -24.43 20.04 6.51
CA LEU A 179 -24.43 20.37 7.94
C LEU A 179 -23.21 21.04 8.55
N ILE A 180 -22.58 22.01 7.88
CA ILE A 180 -21.43 22.72 8.45
C ILE A 180 -21.49 24.21 8.05
N LYS A 181 -21.73 25.07 9.04
CA LYS A 181 -21.67 26.54 8.89
C LYS A 181 -20.24 27.06 8.67
N ASN A 182 -19.21 26.20 8.80
CA ASN A 182 -17.78 26.54 8.74
C ASN A 182 -16.92 25.48 8.02
N GLU A 183 -16.32 25.80 6.86
CA GLU A 183 -15.48 24.92 6.00
C GLU A 183 -14.40 24.06 6.71
N LEU A 184 -14.02 24.42 7.95
CA LEU A 184 -13.04 23.72 8.80
C LEU A 184 -13.56 22.41 9.41
N GLU A 185 -14.86 22.29 9.70
CA GLU A 185 -15.39 21.09 10.37
C GLU A 185 -15.35 19.86 9.43
N TRP A 186 -15.44 20.06 8.11
CA TRP A 186 -15.53 18.97 7.13
C TRP A 186 -14.19 18.25 6.96
N GLU A 187 -13.09 19.01 6.84
CA GLU A 187 -11.74 18.44 6.72
C GLU A 187 -11.35 17.66 7.99
N ILE A 188 -11.72 18.17 9.16
CA ILE A 188 -11.49 17.52 10.45
C ILE A 188 -12.27 16.20 10.51
N VAL A 189 -13.55 16.19 10.15
CA VAL A 189 -14.37 14.96 10.12
C VAL A 189 -13.81 13.94 9.13
N CYS A 190 -13.39 14.37 7.94
CA CYS A 190 -12.75 13.49 6.96
C CYS A 190 -11.45 12.87 7.50
N ILE A 191 -10.53 13.66 8.09
CA ILE A 191 -9.29 13.13 8.67
C ILE A 191 -9.60 12.18 9.83
N LYS A 192 -10.56 12.53 10.71
CA LYS A 192 -11.04 11.68 11.82
C LYS A 192 -11.54 10.32 11.30
N SER A 193 -12.35 10.31 10.24
CA SER A 193 -12.86 9.07 9.64
C SER A 193 -11.76 8.22 8.98
N VAL A 194 -10.75 8.84 8.36
CA VAL A 194 -9.59 8.15 7.80
C VAL A 194 -8.77 7.48 8.91
N ILE A 195 -8.53 8.16 10.03
CA ILE A 195 -7.84 7.57 11.19
C ILE A 195 -8.60 6.35 11.70
N ALA A 196 -9.93 6.43 11.82
CA ALA A 196 -10.78 5.31 12.23
C ALA A 196 -10.69 4.12 11.25
N LEU A 197 -10.69 4.37 9.95
CA LEU A 197 -10.53 3.33 8.93
C LEU A 197 -9.18 2.61 9.02
N TRP A 198 -8.09 3.37 9.17
CA TRP A 198 -6.76 2.81 9.33
C TRP A 198 -6.58 2.03 10.63
N SER A 199 -7.18 2.52 11.71
CA SER A 199 -7.14 1.85 13.01
C SER A 199 -7.92 0.53 12.99
N LEU A 200 -9.10 0.50 12.35
CA LEU A 200 -9.85 -0.73 12.10
C LEU A 200 -9.05 -1.74 11.28
N LEU A 201 -8.32 -1.27 10.25
CA LEU A 201 -7.47 -2.16 9.46
C LEU A 201 -6.29 -2.70 10.29
N LEU A 202 -5.64 -1.86 11.11
CA LEU A 202 -4.57 -2.28 12.03
C LEU A 202 -5.09 -3.37 13.01
N LEU A 203 -6.29 -3.17 13.57
CA LEU A 203 -6.93 -4.14 14.44
C LEU A 203 -7.21 -5.45 13.70
N SER A 204 -7.72 -5.38 12.46
CA SER A 204 -7.97 -6.57 11.64
C SER A 204 -6.69 -7.36 11.36
N VAL A 205 -5.57 -6.68 11.09
CA VAL A 205 -4.26 -7.29 10.81
C VAL A 205 -3.68 -7.93 12.07
N THR A 206 -3.73 -7.23 13.20
CA THR A 206 -3.16 -7.73 14.47
C THR A 206 -3.92 -8.93 15.04
N LEU A 207 -5.26 -8.91 14.99
CA LEU A 207 -6.07 -10.07 15.38
C LEU A 207 -5.81 -11.29 14.48
N ARG A 208 -5.55 -11.07 13.19
CA ARG A 208 -5.27 -12.16 12.23
C ARG A 208 -3.83 -12.65 12.29
N LYS A 209 -2.87 -11.81 12.68
CA LYS A 209 -1.45 -12.18 12.88
C LYS A 209 -1.26 -13.32 13.88
N VAL A 210 -2.22 -13.52 14.80
CA VAL A 210 -2.24 -14.65 15.75
C VAL A 210 -2.37 -16.02 15.05
N LYS A 211 -2.72 -16.06 13.75
CA LYS A 211 -2.95 -17.31 13.02
C LYS A 211 -1.91 -17.66 11.95
N LEU A 212 -1.08 -16.72 11.48
CA LEU A 212 -0.23 -16.93 10.29
C LEU A 212 1.16 -16.25 10.45
N GLU A 213 2.21 -17.04 10.26
CA GLU A 213 3.64 -16.67 10.43
C GLU A 213 4.23 -15.83 9.28
N HIS A 214 3.40 -15.24 8.41
CA HIS A 214 3.91 -14.50 7.26
C HIS A 214 4.41 -13.10 7.66
N LYS A 215 5.68 -12.82 7.39
CA LYS A 215 6.34 -11.52 7.64
C LYS A 215 5.63 -10.33 6.97
N PHE A 216 4.89 -10.56 5.89
CA PHE A 216 4.10 -9.55 5.19
C PHE A 216 3.12 -8.79 6.10
N TYR A 217 2.51 -9.45 7.09
CA TYR A 217 1.59 -8.77 8.02
C TYR A 217 2.29 -7.75 8.91
N THR A 218 3.59 -7.94 9.19
CA THR A 218 4.38 -6.97 9.95
C THR A 218 4.58 -5.69 9.15
N TYR A 219 4.88 -5.78 7.85
CA TYR A 219 5.02 -4.61 6.99
C TYR A 219 3.70 -3.87 6.80
N ILE A 220 2.59 -4.60 6.60
CA ILE A 220 1.26 -3.99 6.51
C ILE A 220 0.91 -3.28 7.83
N SER A 221 1.18 -3.90 8.98
CA SER A 221 0.93 -3.25 10.28
C SER A 221 1.77 -1.99 10.49
N LEU A 222 3.03 -1.96 10.02
CA LEU A 222 3.88 -0.79 10.09
C LEU A 222 3.37 0.32 9.17
N LEU A 223 2.88 -0.04 7.97
CA LEU A 223 2.23 0.89 7.07
C LEU A 223 0.99 1.54 7.71
N CYS A 224 0.11 0.75 8.34
CA CYS A 224 -1.05 1.26 9.07
C CYS A 224 -0.66 2.19 10.23
N PHE A 225 0.38 1.83 10.99
CA PHE A 225 0.85 2.67 12.07
C PHE A 225 1.36 4.02 11.56
N THR A 226 2.17 4.00 10.49
CA THR A 226 2.72 5.22 9.89
C THR A 226 1.63 6.12 9.30
N SER A 227 0.59 5.55 8.68
CA SER A 227 -0.53 6.33 8.14
C SER A 227 -1.39 6.94 9.25
N ILE A 228 -1.62 6.21 10.35
CA ILE A 228 -2.29 6.77 11.55
C ILE A 228 -1.49 7.95 12.10
N LEU A 229 -0.18 7.79 12.30
CA LEU A 229 0.68 8.86 12.79
C LEU A 229 0.66 10.09 11.86
N CYS A 230 0.78 9.90 10.55
CA CYS A 230 0.77 11.00 9.58
C CYS A 230 -0.57 11.78 9.60
N ASN A 231 -1.68 11.07 9.77
CA ASN A 231 -3.01 11.68 9.87
C ASN A 231 -3.25 12.36 11.23
N ILE A 232 -2.70 11.83 12.33
CA ILE A 232 -2.73 12.50 13.63
C ILE A 232 -1.93 13.80 13.57
N ILE A 233 -0.74 13.81 12.95
CA ILE A 233 0.06 15.03 12.78
C ILE A 233 -0.73 16.10 12.01
N LEU A 234 -1.48 15.71 10.97
CA LEU A 234 -2.37 16.62 10.24
C LEU A 234 -3.50 17.17 11.13
N LEU A 235 -4.07 16.34 11.99
CA LEU A 235 -5.14 16.75 12.91
C LEU A 235 -4.62 17.67 14.04
N THR A 236 -3.48 17.35 14.64
CA THR A 236 -2.95 18.06 15.81
C THR A 236 -2.33 19.40 15.47
N PHE A 237 -1.72 19.54 14.29
CA PHE A 237 -1.03 20.75 13.88
C PHE A 237 -1.81 21.55 12.82
N ASN A 238 -3.11 21.33 12.66
CA ASN A 238 -3.92 22.07 11.71
C ASN A 238 -3.88 23.62 11.91
N GLU A 239 -3.43 24.07 13.08
CA GLU A 239 -3.24 25.48 13.46
C GLU A 239 -1.90 26.11 12.98
N ALA A 240 -0.89 25.31 12.61
CA ALA A 240 0.48 25.80 12.35
C ALA A 240 0.73 26.16 10.88
N LYS A 241 1.11 27.43 10.62
CA LYS A 241 1.40 27.99 9.27
C LYS A 241 2.40 27.17 8.45
N TYR A 242 1.91 26.50 7.41
CA TYR A 242 2.66 25.99 6.26
C TYR A 242 3.57 24.73 6.37
N PRO A 243 3.98 24.11 7.51
CA PRO A 243 4.97 23.04 7.44
C PRO A 243 4.31 21.65 7.60
N VAL A 244 3.05 21.56 8.02
CA VAL A 244 2.46 20.33 8.54
C VAL A 244 2.18 19.32 7.43
N TRP A 245 1.60 19.78 6.32
CA TRP A 245 1.40 18.95 5.15
C TRP A 245 2.73 18.50 4.54
N PHE A 246 3.75 19.35 4.55
CA PHE A 246 5.09 19.01 4.07
C PHE A 246 5.76 17.98 4.98
N ILE A 247 5.74 18.20 6.31
CA ILE A 247 6.32 17.28 7.31
C ILE A 247 5.58 15.94 7.31
N SER A 248 4.24 15.94 7.32
CA SER A 248 3.43 14.72 7.28
C SER A 248 3.72 13.90 6.02
N ARG A 249 3.81 14.53 4.83
CA ARG A 249 4.18 13.83 3.60
C ARG A 249 5.64 13.41 3.57
N GLY A 250 6.55 14.20 4.14
CA GLY A 250 7.96 13.84 4.26
C GLY A 250 8.15 12.58 5.12
N ILE A 251 7.44 12.50 6.26
CA ILE A 251 7.41 11.30 7.10
C ILE A 251 6.79 10.13 6.35
N GLU A 252 5.68 10.33 5.63
CA GLU A 252 5.05 9.30 4.80
C GLU A 252 6.03 8.75 3.75
N VAL A 253 6.77 9.62 3.06
CA VAL A 253 7.79 9.24 2.06
C VAL A 253 8.88 8.40 2.72
N MET A 254 9.50 8.91 3.78
CA MET A 254 10.60 8.21 4.46
C MET A 254 10.18 6.84 4.97
N MET A 255 9.01 6.75 5.59
CA MET A 255 8.48 5.50 6.12
C MET A 255 8.11 4.53 5.00
N LYS A 256 7.49 5.01 3.91
CA LYS A 256 7.22 4.16 2.74
C LYS A 256 8.51 3.65 2.12
N VAL A 257 9.52 4.50 1.88
CA VAL A 257 10.83 4.05 1.36
C VAL A 257 11.41 2.95 2.24
N PHE A 258 11.39 3.13 3.56
CA PHE A 258 11.89 2.12 4.50
C PHE A 258 11.11 0.80 4.42
N ILE A 259 9.79 0.83 4.56
CA ILE A 259 8.94 -0.38 4.49
C ILE A 259 9.15 -1.10 3.15
N VAL A 260 9.22 -0.33 2.06
CA VAL A 260 9.32 -0.85 0.71
C VAL A 260 10.67 -1.49 0.47
N SER A 261 11.75 -0.90 0.95
CA SER A 261 13.08 -1.51 0.87
C SER A 261 13.11 -2.90 1.54
N LEU A 262 12.41 -3.05 2.67
CA LEU A 262 12.28 -4.34 3.37
C LEU A 262 11.41 -5.33 2.58
N MET A 263 10.27 -4.86 2.02
CA MET A 263 9.40 -5.71 1.19
C MET A 263 10.11 -6.18 -0.08
N MET A 264 10.88 -5.30 -0.74
CA MET A 264 11.69 -5.62 -1.91
C MET A 264 12.82 -6.59 -1.57
N PHE A 265 13.47 -6.41 -0.42
CA PHE A 265 14.50 -7.34 0.03
C PHE A 265 13.94 -8.75 0.23
N GLU A 266 12.78 -8.89 0.87
CA GLU A 266 12.16 -10.20 1.08
C GLU A 266 11.66 -10.80 -0.26
N SER A 267 11.12 -9.99 -1.17
CA SER A 267 10.72 -10.49 -2.50
C SER A 267 11.94 -10.96 -3.31
N LEU A 268 13.05 -10.21 -3.32
CA LEU A 268 14.32 -10.62 -3.94
C LEU A 268 14.90 -11.88 -3.30
N LYS A 269 14.79 -12.03 -1.98
CA LYS A 269 15.21 -13.25 -1.28
C LYS A 269 14.38 -14.46 -1.73
N ASN A 270 13.07 -14.30 -1.86
CA ASN A 270 12.18 -15.35 -2.35
C ASN A 270 12.47 -15.68 -3.82
N LEU A 271 12.76 -14.67 -4.65
CA LEU A 271 13.19 -14.85 -6.03
C LEU A 271 14.49 -15.66 -6.13
N ARG A 272 15.48 -15.31 -5.32
CA ARG A 272 16.75 -16.05 -5.24
C ARG A 272 16.52 -17.50 -4.82
N ARG A 273 15.68 -17.74 -3.81
CA ARG A 273 15.36 -19.09 -3.34
C ARG A 273 14.66 -19.91 -4.43
N SER A 274 13.69 -19.32 -5.12
CA SER A 274 12.99 -19.96 -6.24
C SER A 274 13.95 -20.29 -7.39
N ASN A 275 14.89 -19.40 -7.71
CA ASN A 275 15.92 -19.68 -8.72
C ASN A 275 16.84 -20.83 -8.31
N ILE A 276 17.27 -20.89 -7.05
CA ILE A 276 18.09 -22.01 -6.54
C ILE A 276 17.29 -23.32 -6.65
N MET A 277 16.02 -23.33 -6.22
CA MET A 277 15.13 -24.49 -6.35
C MET A 277 14.85 -24.87 -7.82
N ALA A 278 14.91 -23.92 -8.75
CA ALA A 278 14.70 -24.18 -10.18
C ALA A 278 15.89 -24.87 -10.85
N PHE A 279 17.10 -24.74 -10.28
CA PHE A 279 18.34 -25.29 -10.84
C PHE A 279 18.96 -26.40 -9.98
N ASN A 280 18.50 -26.58 -8.75
CA ASN A 280 18.96 -27.65 -7.87
C ASN A 280 17.83 -28.64 -7.61
N ASP A 281 18.22 -29.90 -7.44
CA ASP A 281 17.37 -30.97 -6.96
C ASP A 281 17.14 -30.83 -5.44
N GLU A 282 15.90 -31.00 -4.98
CA GLU A 282 15.53 -30.78 -3.58
C GLU A 282 16.07 -31.87 -2.64
N LEU A 283 16.24 -33.11 -3.14
CA LEU A 283 16.64 -34.26 -2.33
C LEU A 283 18.15 -34.29 -2.10
N THR A 284 18.92 -34.06 -3.17
CA THR A 284 20.39 -34.20 -3.16
C THR A 284 21.11 -32.85 -3.09
N ASN A 285 20.40 -31.74 -3.32
CA ASN A 285 20.95 -30.39 -3.47
C ASN A 285 21.99 -30.27 -4.61
N LEU A 286 22.07 -31.28 -5.49
CA LEU A 286 22.86 -31.25 -6.71
C LEU A 286 22.15 -30.44 -7.79
N HIS A 287 22.88 -30.01 -8.83
CA HIS A 287 22.28 -29.37 -9.98
C HIS A 287 21.35 -30.33 -10.73
N ASN A 288 20.15 -29.85 -11.05
CA ASN A 288 19.15 -30.65 -11.73
C ASN A 288 19.42 -30.73 -13.23
N ARG A 289 18.63 -31.58 -13.91
CA ARG A 289 18.71 -31.77 -15.37
C ARG A 289 18.58 -30.46 -16.16
N ARG A 290 17.79 -29.50 -15.67
CA ARG A 290 17.59 -28.21 -16.33
C ARG A 290 18.85 -27.35 -16.29
N TYR A 291 19.57 -27.35 -15.16
CA TYR A 291 20.86 -26.70 -15.04
C TYR A 291 21.90 -27.36 -15.96
N PHE A 292 21.96 -28.70 -15.97
CA PHE A 292 22.87 -29.46 -16.83
C PHE A 292 22.74 -29.06 -18.31
N PHE A 293 21.53 -29.05 -18.87
CA PHE A 293 21.36 -28.68 -20.27
C PHE A 293 21.67 -27.21 -20.54
N LYS A 294 21.36 -26.31 -19.60
CA LYS A 294 21.69 -24.88 -19.75
C LYS A 294 23.21 -24.68 -19.86
N GLU A 295 23.97 -25.30 -18.95
CA GLU A 295 25.44 -25.24 -18.99
C GLU A 295 26.00 -25.96 -20.22
N TYR A 296 25.46 -27.13 -20.58
CA TYR A 296 25.90 -27.85 -21.76
C TYR A 296 25.73 -27.02 -23.05
N HIS A 297 24.60 -26.33 -23.23
CA HIS A 297 24.41 -25.42 -24.36
C HIS A 297 25.35 -24.21 -24.30
N SER A 298 25.55 -23.62 -23.13
CA SER A 298 26.52 -22.52 -22.95
C SER A 298 27.95 -22.93 -23.31
N LEU A 299 28.35 -24.16 -22.98
CA LEU A 299 29.67 -24.69 -23.29
C LEU A 299 29.83 -25.04 -24.78
N LEU A 300 28.75 -25.43 -25.46
CA LEU A 300 28.76 -25.66 -26.91
C LEU A 300 28.89 -24.36 -27.72
N GLU A 301 28.36 -23.25 -27.20
CA GLU A 301 28.47 -21.93 -27.84
C GLU A 301 29.84 -21.26 -27.61
N ASP A 302 30.61 -21.73 -26.63
CA ASP A 302 31.94 -21.18 -26.33
C ASP A 302 33.01 -21.77 -27.26
N ASN A 303 33.42 -20.97 -28.25
CA ASN A 303 34.42 -21.34 -29.27
C ASN A 303 35.80 -21.71 -28.68
N ASN A 304 36.07 -21.42 -27.41
CA ASN A 304 37.33 -21.75 -26.76
C ASN A 304 37.42 -23.21 -26.30
N ILE A 305 36.29 -23.91 -26.18
CA ILE A 305 36.25 -25.27 -25.63
C ILE A 305 36.34 -26.28 -26.78
N LYS A 306 37.45 -27.02 -26.84
CA LYS A 306 37.72 -27.95 -27.95
C LYS A 306 37.11 -29.33 -27.77
N GLN A 307 36.90 -29.79 -26.53
CA GLN A 307 36.41 -31.14 -26.23
C GLN A 307 35.55 -31.11 -24.96
N ILE A 308 34.40 -31.79 -25.02
CA ILE A 308 33.47 -31.93 -23.89
C ILE A 308 33.30 -33.43 -23.62
N CYS A 309 33.47 -33.84 -22.36
CA CYS A 309 33.21 -35.20 -21.91
C CYS A 309 31.97 -35.21 -21.02
N ILE A 310 31.03 -36.11 -21.30
CA ILE A 310 29.81 -36.30 -20.51
C ILE A 310 29.88 -37.69 -19.86
N ILE A 311 29.73 -37.73 -18.55
CA ILE A 311 29.66 -38.97 -17.77
C ILE A 311 28.23 -39.11 -17.26
N ILE A 312 27.58 -40.23 -17.57
CA ILE A 312 26.26 -40.60 -17.07
C ILE A 312 26.45 -41.77 -16.12
N ILE A 313 25.93 -41.64 -14.90
CA ILE A 313 26.03 -42.65 -13.85
C ILE A 313 24.60 -43.07 -13.51
N ASP A 314 24.35 -44.36 -13.54
CA ASP A 314 23.10 -44.97 -13.07
C ASP A 314 23.40 -45.86 -11.86
N ILE A 315 22.48 -45.94 -10.91
CA ILE A 315 22.64 -46.75 -9.70
C ILE A 315 21.94 -48.07 -9.95
N ASP A 316 22.71 -49.15 -10.07
CA ASP A 316 22.16 -50.49 -10.17
C ASP A 316 21.44 -50.86 -8.86
N HIS A 317 20.17 -51.23 -8.96
CA HIS A 317 19.32 -51.63 -7.83
C HIS A 317 19.13 -50.55 -6.73
N PHE A 318 18.71 -49.35 -7.12
CA PHE A 318 18.26 -48.26 -6.23
C PHE A 318 17.14 -48.70 -5.26
#